data_AF-A0A2U1KHT9-F1
#
_entry.id   AF-A0A2U1KHT9-F1
#
_cell.length_a   1.000
_cell.length_b   1.000
_cell.length_c   1.000
_cell.angle_alpha   90.00
_cell.angle_beta   90.00
_cell.angle_gamma   90.00
#
_symmetry.space_group_name_H-M   'P 1'
#
loop_
_entity.id
_entity.type
_entity.pdbx_description
1 polymer ?
#
loop_
_entity_poly.entity_id
_entity_poly.type
_entity_poly.pdbx_seq_one_letter_code
_entity_poly.pdbx_strand_id
1 'polypeptide(L)'
;MTNLDVAGLLDAVCARLSANCLSWLLPVAYMAIVGSFPFNSFLSGVLSCVGTAVLAVCLRIQVNKENKEFKDLPPERAFADFVLCNLVLHLVIMNFLG
;
A
#
# COMPACT_ATOMS: atom_id res chain seq x y z
N MET A 1 1.02 22.00 -10.66
CA MET A 1 1.41 20.68 -11.20
C MET A 1 1.26 19.52 -10.21
N THR A 2 1.33 19.72 -8.89
CA THR A 2 1.30 18.64 -7.88
C THR A 2 -0.03 17.96 -7.62
N ASN A 3 -1.20 18.43 -8.10
CA ASN A 3 -2.49 17.78 -7.78
C ASN A 3 -2.92 16.74 -8.82
N LEU A 4 -2.45 16.89 -10.06
CA LEU A 4 -2.76 15.97 -11.16
C LEU A 4 -1.89 14.71 -11.07
N ASP A 5 -0.65 14.85 -10.60
CA ASP A 5 0.31 13.74 -10.45
C ASP A 5 -0.08 12.75 -9.34
N VAL A 6 -0.42 13.24 -8.14
CA VAL A 6 -0.83 12.36 -7.01
C VAL A 6 -2.22 11.76 -7.17
N ALA A 7 -3.14 12.45 -7.85
CA ALA A 7 -4.43 11.85 -8.21
C ALA A 7 -4.22 10.66 -9.16
N GLY A 8 -3.41 10.83 -10.21
CA GLY A 8 -3.04 9.76 -11.13
C GLY A 8 -2.23 8.64 -10.47
N LEU A 9 -1.30 8.97 -9.57
CA LEU A 9 -0.56 7.99 -8.76
C LEU A 9 -1.51 7.15 -7.93
N LEU A 10 -2.49 7.77 -7.28
CA LEU A 10 -3.41 7.06 -6.43
C LEU A 10 -4.39 6.20 -7.22
N ASP A 11 -4.91 6.70 -8.34
CA ASP A 11 -5.75 5.91 -9.24
C ASP A 11 -4.94 4.70 -9.79
N ALA A 12 -3.66 4.90 -10.10
CA ALA A 12 -2.74 3.83 -10.49
C ALA A 12 -2.44 2.84 -9.35
N VAL A 13 -2.27 3.30 -8.10
CA VAL A 13 -2.05 2.45 -6.92
C VAL A 13 -3.30 1.62 -6.62
N CYS A 14 -4.49 2.22 -6.64
CA CYS A 14 -5.75 1.50 -6.49
C CYS A 14 -5.95 0.45 -7.59
N ALA A 15 -5.63 0.79 -8.85
CA ALA A 15 -5.70 -0.15 -9.97
C ALA A 15 -4.67 -1.30 -9.84
N ARG A 16 -3.48 -1.00 -9.31
CA ARG A 16 -2.45 -2.02 -9.05
C ARG A 16 -2.82 -2.92 -7.87
N LEU A 17 -3.44 -2.34 -6.83
CA LEU A 17 -3.92 -3.06 -5.65
C LEU A 17 -5.03 -4.05 -6.03
N SER A 18 -6.01 -3.63 -6.85
CA SER A 18 -7.10 -4.51 -7.27
C SER A 18 -6.60 -5.71 -8.10
N ALA A 19 -5.63 -5.49 -8.99
CA ALA A 19 -4.99 -6.56 -9.76
C ALA A 19 -4.16 -7.52 -8.89
N ASN A 20 -3.43 -6.98 -7.90
CA ASN A 20 -2.63 -7.79 -6.98
C ASN A 20 -3.50 -8.59 -5.99
N CYS A 21 -4.60 -8.01 -5.49
CA CYS A 21 -5.57 -8.73 -4.66
C CYS A 21 -6.10 -9.98 -5.36
N LEU A 22 -6.40 -9.89 -6.66
CA LEU A 22 -6.89 -11.03 -7.44
C LEU A 22 -5.83 -12.14 -7.56
N SER A 23 -4.57 -11.75 -7.76
CA SER A 23 -3.44 -12.69 -7.91
C SER A 23 -3.10 -13.41 -6.60
N TRP A 24 -3.36 -12.78 -5.45
CA TRP A 24 -3.14 -13.37 -4.12
C TRP A 24 -4.25 -14.32 -3.67
N LEU A 25 -5.46 -14.26 -4.23
CA LEU A 25 -6.56 -15.16 -3.85
C LEU A 25 -6.29 -16.63 -4.16
N LEU A 26 -5.53 -16.91 -5.23
CA LEU A 26 -5.20 -18.28 -5.67
C LEU A 26 -4.26 -19.02 -4.69
N PRO A 27 -3.11 -18.44 -4.27
CA PRO A 27 -2.26 -18.99 -3.22
C PRO A 27 -2.98 -19.15 -1.87
N VAL A 28 -3.85 -18.20 -1.51
CA VAL A 28 -4.64 -18.24 -0.26
C VAL A 28 -5.59 -19.43 -0.22
N ALA A 29 -6.28 -19.70 -1.33
CA ALA A 29 -7.15 -20.86 -1.43
C ALA A 29 -6.35 -22.18 -1.33
N TYR A 30 -5.16 -22.23 -1.95
CA TYR A 30 -4.27 -23.39 -1.86
C TYR A 30 -3.77 -23.64 -0.43
N MET A 31 -3.36 -22.57 0.28
CA MET A 31 -2.97 -22.63 1.70
C MET A 31 -4.10 -23.08 2.62
N ALA A 32 -5.34 -22.66 2.35
CA ALA A 32 -6.51 -23.03 3.15
C ALA A 32 -6.90 -24.52 3.01
N ILE A 33 -6.56 -25.16 1.90
CA ILE A 33 -6.92 -26.56 1.60
C ILE A 33 -5.79 -27.54 1.96
N VAL A 34 -4.52 -27.17 1.73
CA VAL A 34 -3.35 -28.07 1.90
C VAL A 34 -2.68 -27.95 3.29
N GLY A 35 -2.89 -26.87 4.03
CA GLY A 35 -2.36 -26.66 5.39
C GLY A 35 -1.31 -25.52 5.51
N SER A 36 -0.98 -25.15 6.76
CA SER A 36 -0.31 -23.90 7.18
C SER A 36 1.18 -23.72 6.82
N PHE A 37 1.67 -24.31 5.73
CA PHE A 37 3.06 -24.19 5.26
C PHE A 37 3.10 -23.49 3.89
N PRO A 38 3.54 -22.21 3.76
CA PRO A 38 4.11 -21.28 4.75
C PRO A 38 3.16 -20.13 5.13
N PHE A 39 2.72 -20.08 6.40
CA PHE A 39 1.91 -18.97 6.94
C PHE A 39 2.63 -17.61 6.87
N ASN A 40 3.96 -17.60 6.92
CA ASN A 40 4.78 -16.39 6.89
C ASN A 40 4.62 -15.62 5.57
N SER A 41 4.72 -16.33 4.44
CA SER A 41 4.54 -15.77 3.10
C SER A 41 3.11 -15.27 2.86
N PHE A 42 2.10 -15.94 3.44
CA PHE A 42 0.72 -15.46 3.42
C PHE A 42 0.56 -14.13 4.16
N LEU A 43 1.07 -14.06 5.39
CA LEU A 43 1.02 -12.84 6.20
C LEU A 43 1.72 -11.67 5.49
N SER A 44 2.86 -11.95 4.86
CA SER A 44 3.64 -10.99 4.07
C SER A 44 2.81 -10.37 2.91
N GLY A 45 1.97 -11.18 2.26
CA GLY A 45 1.10 -10.73 1.16
C GLY A 45 -0.06 -9.88 1.62
N VAL A 46 -0.74 -10.28 2.70
CA VAL A 46 -1.84 -9.51 3.30
C VAL A 46 -1.32 -8.16 3.82
N LEU A 47 -0.14 -8.15 4.45
CA LEU A 47 0.51 -6.93 4.92
C LEU A 47 0.89 -5.99 3.77
N SER A 48 1.32 -6.53 2.62
CA SER A 48 1.62 -5.73 1.42
C SER A 48 0.39 -4.99 0.89
N CYS A 49 -0.75 -5.69 0.78
CA CYS A 49 -2.00 -5.09 0.34
C CYS A 49 -2.55 -4.07 1.35
N VAL A 50 -2.60 -4.41 2.64
CA VAL A 50 -3.12 -3.52 3.68
C VAL A 50 -2.24 -2.28 3.83
N GLY A 51 -0.90 -2.43 3.85
CA GLY A 51 0.02 -1.30 3.98
C GLY A 51 -0.06 -0.34 2.81
N THR A 52 -0.12 -0.85 1.58
CA THR A 52 -0.29 -0.01 0.38
C THR A 52 -1.64 0.71 0.37
N ALA A 53 -2.72 0.05 0.82
CA ALA A 53 -4.05 0.67 0.93
C ALA A 53 -4.10 1.80 1.97
N VAL A 54 -3.52 1.59 3.15
CA VAL A 54 -3.46 2.61 4.22
C VAL A 54 -2.64 3.82 3.75
N LEU A 55 -1.48 3.59 3.14
CA LEU A 55 -0.63 4.67 2.59
C LEU A 55 -1.36 5.48 1.51
N ALA A 56 -2.12 4.83 0.64
CA ALA A 56 -2.96 5.50 -0.35
C ALA A 56 -4.04 6.39 0.31
N VAL A 57 -4.73 5.91 1.35
CA VAL A 57 -5.73 6.68 2.08
C VAL A 57 -5.09 7.88 2.80
N CYS A 58 -3.95 7.69 3.46
CA CYS A 58 -3.21 8.77 4.11
C CYS A 58 -2.79 9.86 3.11
N LEU A 59 -2.38 9.48 1.90
CA LEU A 59 -2.01 10.40 0.85
C LEU A 59 -3.24 11.15 0.29
N ARG A 60 -4.38 10.47 0.10
CA ARG A 60 -5.67 11.11 -0.27
C ARG A 60 -6.09 12.19 0.72
N ILE A 61 -5.97 11.92 2.02
CA ILE A 61 -6.35 12.86 3.08
C ILE A 61 -5.42 14.08 3.08
N GLN A 62 -4.11 13.89 2.90
CA GLN A 62 -3.12 14.98 2.85
C GLN A 62 -3.19 15.81 1.56
N VAL A 63 -3.61 15.21 0.44
CA VAL A 63 -3.82 15.91 -0.84
C VAL A 63 -5.13 16.69 -0.88
N ASN A 64 -6.10 16.36 -0.03
CA ASN A 64 -7.38 17.05 0.00
C ASN A 64 -7.25 18.46 0.60
N LYS A 65 -7.14 19.46 -0.28
CA LYS A 65 -6.96 20.88 0.07
C LYS A 65 -8.12 21.53 0.82
N GLU A 66 -9.28 20.87 0.91
CA GLU A 66 -10.42 21.35 1.70
C GLU A 66 -10.20 21.21 3.22
N ASN A 67 -9.27 20.35 3.66
CA ASN A 67 -8.90 20.26 5.07
C ASN A 67 -7.93 21.40 5.45
N LYS A 68 -8.45 22.38 6.20
CA LYS A 68 -7.71 23.57 6.65
C LYS A 68 -6.57 23.28 7.64
N GLU A 69 -6.53 22.10 8.27
CA GLU A 69 -5.51 21.73 9.27
C GLU A 69 -4.15 21.35 8.67
N PHE A 70 -4.05 21.06 7.36
CA PHE A 70 -2.81 20.58 6.72
C PHE A 70 -2.23 21.54 5.67
N LYS A 71 -2.59 22.83 5.72
CA LYS A 71 -2.09 23.83 4.75
C LYS A 71 -0.59 24.10 4.80
N ASP A 72 0.06 23.78 5.92
CA ASP A 72 1.49 24.04 6.14
C ASP A 72 2.41 22.88 5.73
N LEU A 73 1.85 21.74 5.30
CA LEU A 73 2.63 20.57 4.91
C LEU A 73 2.79 20.52 3.38
N PRO A 74 4.02 20.66 2.85
CA PRO A 74 4.23 20.60 1.41
C PRO A 74 3.94 19.18 0.88
N PRO A 75 3.24 19.06 -0.26
CA PRO A 75 2.87 17.76 -0.84
C PRO A 75 4.09 16.89 -1.20
N GLU A 76 5.25 17.51 -1.45
CA GLU A 76 6.52 16.81 -1.65
C GLU A 76 6.97 16.02 -0.42
N ARG A 77 6.68 16.52 0.80
CA ARG A 77 7.00 15.81 2.04
C ARG A 77 6.09 14.61 2.25
N ALA A 78 4.79 14.76 1.97
CA ALA A 78 3.83 13.65 2.04
C ALA A 78 4.16 12.53 1.04
N PHE A 79 4.65 12.89 -0.14
CA PHE A 79 5.13 11.92 -1.13
C PHE A 79 6.43 11.23 -0.70
N ALA A 80 7.37 11.97 -0.11
CA ALA A 80 8.59 11.38 0.44
C ALA A 80 8.30 10.38 1.57
N ASP A 81 7.35 10.71 2.45
CA ASP A 81 6.89 9.82 3.53
C ASP A 81 6.21 8.57 2.95
N PHE A 82 5.37 8.72 1.92
CA PHE A 82 4.77 7.60 1.20
C PHE A 82 5.81 6.62 0.64
N VAL A 83 6.85 7.12 -0.04
CA VAL A 83 7.91 6.28 -0.62
C VAL A 83 8.74 5.60 0.47
N LEU A 84 9.12 6.33 1.52
CA LEU A 84 9.86 5.78 2.65
C LEU A 84 9.07 4.68 3.35
N CYS A 85 7.80 4.91 3.61
CA CYS A 85 6.94 3.96 4.31
C CYS A 85 6.68 2.72 3.43
N ASN A 86 6.53 2.88 2.11
CA ASN A 86 6.42 1.76 1.17
C ASN A 86 7.72 0.91 1.11
N LEU A 87 8.89 1.56 1.14
CA LEU A 87 10.19 0.91 1.18
C LEU A 87 10.35 0.08 2.47
N VAL A 88 10.04 0.68 3.63
CA VAL A 88 10.11 0.00 4.93
C VAL A 88 9.11 -1.16 4.97
N LEU A 89 7.89 -0.97 4.47
CA LEU A 89 6.87 -2.01 4.39
C LEU A 89 7.39 -3.22 3.59
N HIS A 90 7.98 -3.00 2.41
CA HIS A 90 8.57 -4.07 1.61
C HIS A 90 9.74 -4.77 2.31
N LEU A 91 10.54 -4.02 3.07
CA LEU A 91 11.66 -4.57 3.84
C LEU A 91 11.18 -5.49 4.98
N VAL A 92 10.12 -5.10 5.69
CA VAL A 92 9.47 -5.93 6.73
C VAL A 92 8.84 -7.18 6.10
N ILE A 93 8.18 -7.04 4.94
CA ILE A 93 7.58 -8.17 4.21
C ILE A 93 8.65 -9.17 3.76
N MET A 94 9.79 -8.71 3.25
CA MET A 94 10.93 -9.58 2.89
C MET A 94 11.51 -10.30 4.10
N ASN A 95 11.49 -9.68 5.28
CA ASN A 95 11.88 -10.34 6.52
C ASN A 95 10.89 -11.43 6.94
N PHE A 96 9.58 -11.21 6.72
CA PHE A 96 8.49 -12.17 6.93
C PHE A 96 8.33 -13.20 5.79
N LEU A 97 9.19 -13.20 4.77
CA LEU A 97 9.20 -14.23 3.74
C LEU A 97 10.19 -15.37 4.04
N GLY A 98 11.08 -15.17 5.03
CA GLY A 98 12.10 -16.12 5.49
C GLY A 98 11.61 -17.14 6.51
#